data_AF-A0A8H2WI87-F1
#
_entry.id   AF-A0A8H2WI87-F1
#
_cell.length_a   1.000
_cell.length_b   1.000
_cell.length_c   1.000
_cell.angle_alpha   90.00
_cell.angle_beta   90.00
_cell.angle_gamma   90.00
#
_symmetry.space_group_name_H-M   'P 1'
#
loop_
_entity.id
_entity.type
_entity.pdbx_description
1 polymer ?
#
loop_
_entity_poly.entity_id
_entity_poly.type
_entity_poly.pdbx_seq_one_letter_code
_entity_poly.pdbx_strand_id
1 'polypeptide(L)'
;MSAEKETLAVLKAAQAGQSSNSSASDQNMGKVWFYLKDSKAKHWYCEQASETVRESAIFLQRLHAYSSPAVKEWQTILVGILHGCCECIQAYEASKRRSREVYLATFGEQMLDNFFDAVDKWEQDTIVQELKKDGLSPEDIRDLNVIPEAILFHIFANPSLCTNSSLLAPMVARHTGKDLEGLSGKIVPLGLLVLSVNDDERIRGWAKSQLTLCKTSVLLSDFQLYYSSTFETLLGHLENRESGKLPPAFATITRGISMCGDLAHAMRIFPNDLLINGLSSKVVVGAFKVIVKWAGNIEECEYIFLV
;
A
#
# COMPACT_ATOMS: atom_id res chain seq x y z
N MET A 1 9.55 22.88 21.65
CA MET A 1 9.91 23.95 20.70
C MET A 1 11.34 23.85 20.16
N SER A 2 12.41 23.69 20.98
CA SER A 2 13.78 23.54 20.42
C SER A 2 13.97 22.26 19.61
N ALA A 3 13.61 21.10 20.19
CA ALA A 3 13.78 19.80 19.53
C ALA A 3 12.99 19.69 18.21
N GLU A 4 11.74 20.17 18.18
CA GLU A 4 10.92 20.19 16.96
C GLU A 4 11.53 21.06 15.86
N LYS A 5 12.04 22.25 16.21
CA LYS A 5 12.71 23.15 15.27
C LYS A 5 13.99 22.53 14.69
N GLU A 6 14.76 21.84 15.53
CA GLU A 6 15.97 21.12 15.12
C GLU A 6 15.62 19.94 14.19
N THR A 7 14.60 19.15 14.54
CA THR A 7 14.06 18.07 13.69
C THR A 7 13.61 18.60 12.34
N LEU A 8 12.84 19.69 12.31
CA LEU A 8 12.40 20.33 11.07
C LEU A 8 13.57 20.78 10.19
N ALA A 9 14.65 21.27 10.78
CA ALA A 9 15.86 21.63 10.03
C ALA A 9 16.52 20.41 9.38
N VAL A 10 16.59 19.29 10.11
CA VAL A 10 17.10 18.01 9.58
C VAL A 10 16.22 17.51 8.42
N LEU A 11 14.90 17.49 8.60
CA LEU A 11 13.95 17.03 7.58
C LEU A 11 14.05 17.88 6.31
N LYS A 12 14.07 19.21 6.44
CA LYS A 12 14.22 20.13 5.30
C LYS A 12 15.54 19.95 4.56
N ALA A 13 16.65 19.74 5.29
CA ALA A 13 17.95 19.47 4.67
C ALA A 13 17.96 18.14 3.90
N ALA A 14 17.32 17.10 4.45
CA ALA A 14 17.17 15.81 3.78
C ALA A 14 16.31 15.93 2.51
N GLN A 15 15.18 16.64 2.58
CA GLN A 15 14.31 16.92 1.43
C GLN A 15 15.02 17.72 0.32
N ALA A 16 15.98 18.57 0.68
CA ALA A 16 16.81 19.32 -0.27
C ALA A 16 17.98 18.50 -0.85
N GLY A 17 18.11 17.21 -0.52
CA GLY A 17 19.20 16.35 -1.01
C GLY A 17 20.58 16.65 -0.40
N GLN A 18 20.64 17.38 0.72
CA GLN A 18 21.90 17.87 1.31
C GLN A 18 22.53 16.89 2.33
N SER A 19 22.12 15.63 2.36
CA SER A 19 22.63 14.62 3.31
C SER A 19 23.80 13.80 2.72
N SER A 20 25.00 14.38 2.64
CA SER A 20 26.14 13.75 1.94
C SER A 20 27.28 13.18 2.82
N ASN A 21 27.15 13.11 4.14
CA ASN A 21 28.17 12.48 5.01
C ASN A 21 27.55 11.41 5.96
N SER A 22 28.08 10.19 5.96
CA SER A 22 27.54 9.03 6.70
C SER A 22 27.44 9.24 8.21
N SER A 23 28.43 9.87 8.84
CA SER A 23 28.40 10.18 10.28
C SER A 23 27.35 11.25 10.65
N ALA A 24 27.12 12.23 9.77
CA ALA A 24 26.07 13.22 9.95
C ALA A 24 24.67 12.62 9.73
N SER A 25 24.56 11.63 8.84
CA SER A 25 23.31 10.90 8.60
C SER A 25 22.84 10.16 9.85
N ASP A 26 23.73 9.43 10.53
CA ASP A 26 23.37 8.67 11.74
C ASP A 26 22.98 9.58 12.91
N GLN A 27 23.69 10.69 13.11
CA GLN A 27 23.32 11.69 14.12
C GLN A 27 21.97 12.33 13.83
N ASN A 28 21.68 12.61 12.57
CA ASN A 28 20.39 13.17 12.15
C ASN A 28 19.24 12.18 12.39
N MET A 29 19.42 10.89 12.10
CA MET A 29 18.45 9.86 12.46
C MET A 29 18.21 9.78 13.96
N GLY A 30 19.28 9.82 14.76
CA GLY A 30 19.16 9.84 16.22
C GLY A 30 18.30 11.01 16.71
N LYS A 31 18.56 12.22 16.21
CA LYS A 31 17.77 13.42 16.57
C LYS A 31 16.28 13.27 16.23
N VAL A 32 15.98 12.84 15.01
CA VAL A 32 14.60 12.65 14.55
C VAL A 32 13.91 11.54 15.33
N TRP A 33 14.63 10.46 15.64
CA TRP A 33 14.11 9.35 16.46
C TRP A 33 13.76 9.81 17.88
N PHE A 34 14.66 10.49 18.59
CA PHE A 34 14.38 10.96 19.94
C PHE A 34 13.20 11.95 19.97
N TYR A 35 13.12 12.85 18.99
CA TYR A 35 11.95 13.72 18.85
C TYR A 35 10.64 12.92 18.66
N LEU A 36 10.62 11.97 17.72
CA LEU A 36 9.42 11.18 17.43
C LEU A 36 9.01 10.35 18.65
N LYS A 37 9.97 9.71 19.32
CA LYS A 37 9.75 8.93 20.53
C LYS A 37 9.20 9.80 21.67
N ASP A 38 9.80 10.95 21.93
CA ASP A 38 9.42 11.84 23.04
C ASP A 38 8.06 12.53 22.80
N SER A 39 7.62 12.62 21.54
CA SER A 39 6.29 13.13 21.20
C SER A 39 5.16 12.30 21.82
N LYS A 40 5.39 11.01 22.10
CA LYS A 40 4.39 10.03 22.57
C LYS A 40 3.11 10.03 21.71
N ALA A 41 3.22 10.43 20.45
CA ALA A 41 2.10 10.46 19.52
C ALA A 41 1.58 9.04 19.28
N LYS A 42 0.25 8.87 19.37
CA LYS A 42 -0.44 7.60 19.12
C LYS A 42 -0.60 7.29 17.62
N HIS A 43 -0.43 8.30 16.78
CA HIS A 43 -0.47 8.20 15.33
C HIS A 43 0.82 8.78 14.78
N TRP A 44 1.43 8.07 13.83
CA TRP A 44 2.65 8.55 13.18
C TRP A 44 2.44 8.92 11.72
N TYR A 45 1.54 8.25 10.99
CA TYR A 45 1.44 8.42 9.54
C TYR A 45 0.15 9.13 9.09
N CYS A 46 -0.97 8.91 9.76
CA CYS A 46 -2.25 9.49 9.34
C CYS A 46 -2.41 10.96 9.77
N GLU A 47 -3.50 11.59 9.32
CA GLU A 47 -3.78 13.01 9.56
C GLU A 47 -3.92 13.41 11.03
N GLN A 48 -4.15 12.44 11.92
CA GLN A 48 -4.21 12.68 13.37
C GLN A 48 -2.83 13.03 13.97
N ALA A 49 -1.75 12.71 13.26
CA ALA A 49 -0.39 13.11 13.62
C ALA A 49 -0.10 14.52 13.12
N SER A 50 0.76 15.29 13.81
CA SER A 50 1.25 16.56 13.26
C SER A 50 2.13 16.33 12.04
N GLU A 51 2.27 17.34 11.16
CA GLU A 51 3.11 17.24 9.97
C GLU A 51 4.56 16.85 10.31
N THR A 52 5.13 17.42 11.39
CA THR A 52 6.49 17.07 11.82
C THR A 52 6.60 15.63 12.30
N VAL A 53 5.58 15.10 12.99
CA VAL A 53 5.53 13.68 13.38
C VAL A 53 5.47 12.79 12.14
N ARG A 54 4.61 13.10 11.17
CA ARG A 54 4.51 12.36 9.91
C ARG A 54 5.82 12.35 9.15
N GLU A 55 6.38 13.52 8.85
CA GLU A 55 7.63 13.59 8.10
C GLU A 55 8.81 12.93 8.85
N SER A 56 8.81 12.98 10.18
CA SER A 56 9.78 12.23 10.99
C SER A 56 9.63 10.72 10.80
N ALA A 57 8.40 10.20 10.86
CA ALA A 57 8.13 8.76 10.70
C ALA A 57 8.47 8.26 9.29
N ILE A 58 8.19 9.05 8.26
CA ILE A 58 8.55 8.74 6.86
C ILE A 58 10.07 8.76 6.69
N PHE A 59 10.75 9.80 7.19
CA PHE A 59 12.21 9.90 7.14
C PHE A 59 12.89 8.70 7.82
N LEU A 60 12.34 8.25 8.96
CA LEU A 60 12.87 7.15 9.75
C LEU A 60 12.58 5.75 9.19
N GLN A 61 11.80 5.58 8.11
CA GLN A 61 11.66 4.26 7.46
C GLN A 61 13.03 3.67 7.06
N ARG A 62 14.02 4.52 6.77
CA ARG A 62 15.41 4.09 6.53
C ARG A 62 16.02 3.25 7.66
N LEU A 63 15.49 3.34 8.88
CA LEU A 63 15.93 2.54 10.03
C LEU A 63 15.77 1.03 9.79
N HIS A 64 14.93 0.59 8.85
CA HIS A 64 14.87 -0.82 8.43
C HIS A 64 16.22 -1.36 7.93
N ALA A 65 17.13 -0.51 7.44
CA ALA A 65 18.47 -0.92 7.00
C ALA A 65 19.48 -1.10 8.15
N TYR A 66 19.09 -0.82 9.39
CA TYR A 66 19.98 -0.79 10.55
C TYR A 66 19.59 -1.86 11.57
N SER A 67 20.55 -2.23 12.42
CA SER A 67 20.33 -3.17 13.53
C SER A 67 21.00 -2.65 14.79
N SER A 68 20.20 -2.18 15.74
CA SER A 68 20.64 -1.74 17.06
C SER A 68 19.50 -1.88 18.08
N PRO A 69 19.77 -1.81 19.39
CA PRO A 69 18.71 -1.81 20.41
C PRO A 69 17.68 -0.69 20.19
N ALA A 70 18.11 0.50 19.77
CA ALA A 70 17.22 1.61 19.48
C ALA A 70 16.32 1.35 18.26
N VAL A 71 16.85 0.68 17.23
CA VAL A 71 16.04 0.27 16.06
C VAL A 71 14.99 -0.77 16.45
N LYS A 72 15.33 -1.73 17.31
CA LYS A 72 14.36 -2.72 17.81
C LYS A 72 13.23 -2.07 18.63
N GLU A 73 13.58 -1.06 19.42
CA GLU A 73 12.59 -0.26 20.15
C GLU A 73 11.67 0.51 19.18
N TRP A 74 12.25 1.17 18.18
CA TRP A 74 11.49 1.86 17.12
C TRP A 74 10.56 0.90 16.39
N GLN A 75 11.03 -0.29 15.98
CA GLN A 75 10.20 -1.31 15.34
C GLN A 75 9.05 -1.74 16.26
N THR A 76 9.31 -1.99 17.54
CA THR A 76 8.27 -2.38 18.51
C THR A 76 7.17 -1.32 18.60
N ILE A 77 7.54 -0.04 18.65
CA ILE A 77 6.57 1.06 18.68
C ILE A 77 5.84 1.17 17.34
N LEU A 78 6.55 1.04 16.22
CA LEU A 78 5.97 1.06 14.88
C LEU A 78 4.89 -0.01 14.72
N VAL A 79 5.11 -1.25 15.17
CA VAL A 79 4.08 -2.31 15.15
C VAL A 79 2.82 -1.85 15.90
N GLY A 80 2.98 -1.30 17.10
CA GLY A 80 1.84 -0.78 17.87
C GLY A 80 1.10 0.37 17.18
N ILE A 81 1.81 1.24 16.45
CA ILE A 81 1.20 2.33 15.67
C ILE A 81 0.42 1.78 14.47
N LEU A 82 1.02 0.86 13.71
CA LEU A 82 0.38 0.27 12.54
C LEU A 82 -0.85 -0.54 12.94
N HIS A 83 -0.71 -1.47 13.87
CA HIS A 83 -1.83 -2.34 14.29
C HIS A 83 -2.81 -1.67 15.25
N GLY A 84 -2.60 -0.39 15.56
CA GLY A 84 -3.55 0.45 16.30
C GLY A 84 -4.46 1.32 15.42
N CYS A 85 -4.18 1.47 14.11
CA CYS A 85 -4.93 2.38 13.24
C CYS A 85 -4.78 2.03 11.75
N CYS A 86 -5.87 1.64 11.09
CA CYS A 86 -5.88 1.31 9.65
C CYS A 86 -5.45 2.48 8.77
N GLU A 87 -5.78 3.72 9.15
CA GLU A 87 -5.34 4.92 8.43
C GLU A 87 -3.82 5.14 8.57
N CYS A 88 -3.21 4.75 9.71
CA CYS A 88 -1.75 4.75 9.84
C CYS A 88 -1.12 3.69 8.93
N ILE A 89 -1.71 2.50 8.81
CA ILE A 89 -1.25 1.47 7.87
C ILE A 89 -1.30 1.98 6.43
N GLN A 90 -2.46 2.52 6.01
CA GLN A 90 -2.62 3.10 4.69
C GLN A 90 -1.55 4.16 4.40
N ALA A 91 -1.41 5.13 5.29
CA ALA A 91 -0.47 6.22 5.12
C ALA A 91 1.00 5.75 5.19
N TYR A 92 1.31 4.72 5.98
CA TYR A 92 2.62 4.07 6.01
C TYR A 92 2.95 3.45 4.65
N GLU A 93 2.04 2.65 4.07
CA GLU A 93 2.22 2.06 2.74
C GLU A 93 2.38 3.12 1.67
N ALA A 94 1.52 4.15 1.66
CA ALA A 94 1.62 5.26 0.74
C ALA A 94 2.95 6.02 0.90
N SER A 95 3.46 6.13 2.12
CA SER A 95 4.70 6.85 2.41
C SER A 95 5.97 6.13 1.97
N LYS A 96 5.94 4.81 1.72
CA LYS A 96 7.10 4.07 1.16
C LYS A 96 7.56 4.71 -0.15
N ARG A 97 6.61 5.10 -1.01
CA ARG A 97 6.89 5.83 -2.26
C ARG A 97 7.58 7.17 -2.00
N ARG A 98 7.04 7.97 -1.08
CA ARG A 98 7.64 9.25 -0.69
C ARG A 98 9.04 9.07 -0.12
N SER A 99 9.25 8.02 0.67
CA SER A 99 10.57 7.68 1.20
C SER A 99 11.56 7.34 0.09
N ARG A 100 11.14 6.55 -0.89
CA ARG A 100 11.92 6.25 -2.11
C ARG A 100 12.29 7.53 -2.87
N GLU A 101 11.32 8.39 -3.16
CA GLU A 101 11.46 9.55 -4.05
C GLU A 101 12.16 10.75 -3.41
N VAL A 102 12.08 10.89 -2.08
CA VAL A 102 12.59 12.08 -1.37
C VAL A 102 13.79 11.74 -0.51
N TYR A 103 13.65 10.72 0.34
CA TYR A 103 14.60 10.46 1.42
C TYR A 103 15.70 9.48 1.06
N LEU A 104 15.44 8.65 0.05
CA LEU A 104 16.33 7.62 -0.47
C LEU A 104 16.67 7.86 -1.97
N ALA A 105 16.32 9.03 -2.51
CA ALA A 105 16.42 9.38 -3.93
C ALA A 105 17.85 9.27 -4.50
N THR A 106 18.87 9.31 -3.65
CA THR A 106 20.28 9.22 -4.06
C THR A 106 20.78 7.79 -4.24
N PHE A 107 20.01 6.79 -3.80
CA PHE A 107 20.37 5.38 -3.95
C PHE A 107 19.90 4.85 -5.31
N GLY A 108 20.63 3.89 -5.89
CA GLY A 108 20.24 3.30 -7.17
C GLY A 108 19.02 2.39 -7.05
N GLU A 109 18.24 2.26 -8.13
CA GLU A 109 16.98 1.50 -8.17
C GLU A 109 17.09 0.09 -7.59
N GLN A 110 18.13 -0.67 -7.97
CA GLN A 110 18.32 -2.03 -7.45
C GLN A 110 18.51 -2.07 -5.92
N MET A 111 19.19 -1.07 -5.35
CA MET A 111 19.37 -0.97 -3.90
C MET A 111 18.05 -0.62 -3.21
N LEU A 112 17.25 0.25 -3.81
CA LEU A 112 15.92 0.61 -3.31
C LEU A 112 14.97 -0.58 -3.37
N ASP A 113 14.99 -1.36 -4.45
CA ASP A 113 14.18 -2.57 -4.59
C ASP A 113 14.54 -3.59 -3.49
N ASN A 114 15.83 -3.90 -3.32
CA ASN A 114 16.28 -4.78 -2.25
C ASN A 114 15.90 -4.27 -0.86
N PHE A 115 15.91 -2.94 -0.65
CA PHE A 115 15.52 -2.33 0.61
C PHE A 115 14.03 -2.54 0.88
N PHE A 116 13.15 -2.23 -0.09
CA PHE A 116 11.70 -2.38 0.10
C PHE A 116 11.26 -3.86 0.13
N ASP A 117 11.95 -4.76 -0.57
CA ASP A 117 11.76 -6.21 -0.41
C ASP A 117 12.06 -6.66 1.04
N ALA A 118 13.11 -6.11 1.65
CA ALA A 118 13.43 -6.38 3.05
C ALA A 118 12.40 -5.78 4.02
N VAL A 119 11.83 -4.62 3.69
CA VAL A 119 10.73 -3.99 4.45
C VAL A 119 9.46 -4.86 4.37
N ASP A 120 9.06 -5.29 3.18
CA ASP A 120 7.92 -6.19 2.98
C ASP A 120 8.11 -7.52 3.73
N LYS A 121 9.35 -8.05 3.74
CA LYS A 121 9.69 -9.25 4.53
C LYS A 121 9.53 -9.01 6.04
N TRP A 122 9.95 -7.85 6.53
CA TRP A 122 9.78 -7.47 7.93
C TRP A 122 8.29 -7.32 8.29
N GLU A 123 7.47 -6.74 7.41
CA GLU A 123 6.01 -6.66 7.60
C GLU A 123 5.37 -8.03 7.68
N GLN A 124 5.73 -8.94 6.77
CA GLN A 124 5.28 -10.33 6.79
C GLN A 124 5.64 -10.99 8.13
N ASP A 125 6.89 -10.89 8.56
CA ASP A 125 7.35 -11.52 9.80
C ASP A 125 6.64 -10.95 11.02
N THR A 126 6.38 -9.65 11.02
CA THR A 126 5.62 -8.95 12.06
C THR A 126 4.18 -9.46 12.12
N ILE A 127 3.48 -9.51 10.99
CA ILE A 127 2.10 -10.01 10.91
C ILE A 127 2.04 -11.46 11.42
N VAL A 128 2.96 -12.32 10.99
CA VAL A 128 3.02 -13.72 11.43
C VAL A 128 3.27 -13.82 12.95
N GLN A 129 4.10 -12.94 13.51
CA GLN A 129 4.33 -12.90 14.95
C GLN A 129 3.09 -12.45 15.72
N GLU A 130 2.37 -11.43 15.26
CA GLU A 130 1.13 -10.99 15.90
C GLU A 130 0.03 -12.06 15.84
N LEU A 131 -0.16 -12.70 14.68
CA LEU A 131 -1.09 -13.83 14.56
C LEU A 131 -0.76 -14.95 15.56
N LYS A 132 0.52 -15.27 15.74
CA LYS A 132 0.96 -16.29 16.70
C LYS A 132 0.66 -15.93 18.15
N LYS A 133 0.69 -14.63 18.52
CA LYS A 133 0.30 -14.20 19.88
C LYS A 133 -1.16 -14.52 20.17
N ASP A 134 -2.00 -14.50 19.15
CA ASP A 134 -3.42 -14.85 19.22
C ASP A 134 -3.67 -16.36 18.99
N GLY A 135 -2.61 -17.18 18.93
CA GLY A 135 -2.71 -18.61 18.69
C GLY A 135 -3.08 -18.98 17.25
N LEU A 136 -2.95 -18.05 16.31
CA LEU A 136 -3.29 -18.24 14.90
C LEU A 136 -2.04 -18.58 14.08
N SER A 137 -2.15 -19.61 13.24
CA SER A 137 -1.15 -19.96 12.23
C SER A 137 -1.69 -19.64 10.84
N PRO A 138 -0.96 -18.91 9.96
CA PRO A 138 -1.40 -18.63 8.60
C PRO A 138 -1.78 -19.89 7.79
N GLU A 139 -1.14 -21.02 8.07
CA GLU A 139 -1.39 -22.29 7.39
C GLU A 139 -2.78 -22.87 7.72
N ASP A 140 -3.23 -22.66 8.95
CA ASP A 140 -4.49 -23.19 9.48
C ASP A 140 -5.69 -22.26 9.26
N ILE A 141 -5.43 -20.97 9.02
CA ILE A 141 -6.47 -19.99 8.74
C ILE A 141 -7.13 -20.30 7.39
N ARG A 142 -8.46 -20.47 7.44
CA ARG A 142 -9.34 -20.56 6.27
C ARG A 142 -10.36 -19.42 6.24
N ASP A 143 -10.90 -19.07 7.40
CA ASP A 143 -11.79 -17.93 7.56
C ASP A 143 -10.96 -16.70 7.94
N LEU A 144 -10.83 -15.74 7.03
CA LEU A 144 -10.03 -14.54 7.26
C LEU A 144 -10.65 -13.61 8.32
N ASN A 145 -11.93 -13.77 8.67
CA ASN A 145 -12.58 -12.99 9.74
C ASN A 145 -12.08 -13.35 11.15
N VAL A 146 -11.31 -14.42 11.32
CA VAL A 146 -10.65 -14.72 12.60
C VAL A 146 -9.44 -13.81 12.85
N ILE A 147 -8.95 -13.13 11.82
CA ILE A 147 -7.79 -12.24 11.90
C ILE A 147 -8.25 -10.89 12.47
N PRO A 148 -7.52 -10.30 13.45
CA PRO A 148 -7.82 -8.95 13.94
C PRO A 148 -7.88 -7.91 12.83
N GLU A 149 -8.83 -6.99 12.92
CA GLU A 149 -9.15 -5.99 11.88
C GLU A 149 -7.92 -5.29 11.29
N ALA A 150 -7.06 -4.73 12.15
CA ALA A 150 -5.89 -3.97 11.71
C ALA A 150 -4.85 -4.86 11.02
N ILE A 151 -4.69 -6.11 11.46
CA ILE A 151 -3.78 -7.08 10.83
C ILE A 151 -4.33 -7.49 9.47
N LEU A 152 -5.64 -7.76 9.39
CA LEU A 152 -6.32 -8.07 8.14
C LEU A 152 -6.17 -6.93 7.14
N PHE A 153 -6.42 -5.69 7.59
CA PHE A 153 -6.21 -4.51 6.77
C PHE A 153 -4.76 -4.38 6.31
N HIS A 154 -3.76 -4.62 7.19
CA HIS A 154 -2.34 -4.56 6.84
C HIS A 154 -1.94 -5.55 5.75
N ILE A 155 -2.45 -6.79 5.82
CA ILE A 155 -2.22 -7.81 4.79
C ILE A 155 -2.68 -7.31 3.42
N PHE A 156 -3.82 -6.63 3.35
CA PHE A 156 -4.36 -6.12 2.09
C PHE A 156 -3.90 -4.69 1.74
N ALA A 157 -3.31 -3.94 2.67
CA ALA A 157 -2.83 -2.60 2.39
C ALA A 157 -1.57 -2.61 1.52
N ASN A 158 -0.76 -3.67 1.64
CA ASN A 158 0.43 -3.94 0.82
C ASN A 158 0.16 -5.14 -0.11
N PRO A 159 0.00 -4.92 -1.42
CA PRO A 159 -0.30 -5.99 -2.37
C PRO A 159 0.67 -7.17 -2.31
N SER A 160 1.98 -6.91 -2.13
CA SER A 160 3.02 -7.95 -2.04
C SER A 160 2.73 -9.00 -0.96
N LEU A 161 2.10 -8.59 0.15
CA LEU A 161 1.79 -9.47 1.26
C LEU A 161 0.67 -10.46 0.89
N CYS A 162 -0.34 -10.04 0.13
CA CYS A 162 -1.45 -10.92 -0.26
C CYS A 162 -1.26 -11.65 -1.60
N THR A 163 -0.29 -11.26 -2.43
CA THR A 163 -0.05 -11.88 -3.75
C THR A 163 1.26 -12.67 -3.83
N ASN A 164 2.30 -12.28 -3.09
CA ASN A 164 3.67 -12.79 -3.29
C ASN A 164 4.30 -13.42 -2.05
N SER A 165 3.77 -13.12 -0.87
CA SER A 165 4.22 -13.75 0.37
C SER A 165 4.07 -15.28 0.29
N SER A 166 5.14 -16.01 0.61
CA SER A 166 5.10 -17.48 0.67
C SER A 166 4.19 -18.04 1.76
N LEU A 167 3.77 -17.22 2.74
CA LEU A 167 2.89 -17.62 3.84
C LEU A 167 1.50 -16.99 3.74
N LEU A 168 1.45 -15.67 3.52
CA LEU A 168 0.20 -14.92 3.56
C LEU A 168 -0.60 -15.04 2.26
N ALA A 169 0.05 -15.11 1.09
CA ALA A 169 -0.67 -15.25 -0.17
C ALA A 169 -1.42 -16.60 -0.28
N PRO A 170 -0.82 -17.75 0.10
CA PRO A 170 -1.56 -19.01 0.18
C PRO A 170 -2.72 -18.98 1.19
N MET A 171 -2.56 -18.28 2.31
CA MET A 171 -3.63 -18.10 3.30
C MET A 171 -4.82 -17.34 2.69
N VAL A 172 -4.55 -16.21 2.03
CA VAL A 172 -5.58 -15.42 1.32
C VAL A 172 -6.22 -16.26 0.22
N ALA A 173 -5.44 -16.99 -0.57
CA ALA A 173 -5.95 -17.86 -1.63
C ALA A 173 -6.87 -18.98 -1.09
N ARG A 174 -6.74 -19.41 0.17
CA ARG A 174 -7.63 -20.41 0.79
C ARG A 174 -8.93 -19.83 1.37
N HIS A 175 -9.25 -18.56 1.09
CA HIS A 175 -10.48 -17.92 1.58
C HIS A 175 -11.72 -18.80 1.39
N THR A 176 -12.65 -18.71 2.34
CA THR A 176 -13.95 -19.40 2.31
C THR A 176 -14.97 -18.73 1.38
N GLY A 177 -14.64 -17.57 0.81
CA GLY A 177 -15.55 -16.77 -0.01
C GLY A 177 -16.48 -15.85 0.78
N LYS A 178 -16.41 -15.88 2.12
CA LYS A 178 -17.15 -14.96 2.98
C LYS A 178 -16.68 -13.52 2.82
N ASP A 179 -17.60 -12.61 3.14
CA ASP A 179 -17.29 -11.19 3.26
C ASP A 179 -16.38 -10.92 4.46
N LEU A 180 -15.49 -9.94 4.29
CA LEU A 180 -14.53 -9.51 5.29
C LEU A 180 -15.13 -8.39 6.14
N GLU A 181 -15.71 -8.75 7.28
CA GLU A 181 -16.40 -7.82 8.17
C GLU A 181 -15.47 -6.69 8.63
N GLY A 182 -14.21 -7.01 8.94
CA GLY A 182 -13.19 -6.04 9.37
C GLY A 182 -12.77 -5.02 8.29
N LEU A 183 -13.11 -5.26 7.02
CA LEU A 183 -12.83 -4.31 5.94
C LEU A 183 -14.06 -3.48 5.54
N SER A 184 -15.25 -3.85 6.03
CA SER A 184 -16.48 -3.13 5.71
C SER A 184 -16.42 -1.68 6.18
N GLY A 185 -16.74 -0.74 5.27
CA GLY A 185 -16.68 0.70 5.54
C GLY A 185 -15.27 1.29 5.70
N LYS A 186 -14.20 0.47 5.60
CA LYS A 186 -12.82 0.95 5.54
C LYS A 186 -12.48 1.41 4.12
N ILE A 187 -11.48 2.26 3.99
CA ILE A 187 -10.95 2.62 2.68
C ILE A 187 -10.45 1.38 1.94
N VAL A 188 -10.54 1.37 0.61
CA VAL A 188 -10.15 0.22 -0.22
C VAL A 188 -8.65 -0.09 -0.03
N PRO A 189 -8.25 -1.27 0.45
CA PRO A 189 -6.84 -1.66 0.48
C PRO A 189 -6.33 -2.01 -0.92
N LEU A 190 -5.07 -1.67 -1.24
CA LEU A 190 -4.50 -1.88 -2.58
C LEU A 190 -4.46 -3.35 -3.02
N GLY A 191 -4.23 -4.25 -2.09
CA GLY A 191 -4.22 -5.69 -2.32
C GLY A 191 -5.54 -6.19 -2.86
N LEU A 192 -6.68 -5.70 -2.37
CA LEU A 192 -7.99 -6.06 -2.94
C LEU A 192 -8.16 -5.54 -4.37
N LEU A 193 -7.64 -4.36 -4.69
CA LEU A 193 -7.64 -3.86 -6.08
C LEU A 193 -6.82 -4.77 -7.00
N VAL A 194 -5.62 -5.17 -6.58
CA VAL A 194 -4.78 -6.08 -7.38
C VAL A 194 -5.42 -7.47 -7.51
N LEU A 195 -5.99 -8.01 -6.42
CA LEU A 195 -6.68 -9.30 -6.46
C LEU A 195 -7.95 -9.26 -7.31
N SER A 196 -8.60 -8.11 -7.47
CA SER A 196 -9.80 -7.95 -8.32
C SER A 196 -9.54 -8.08 -9.83
N VAL A 197 -8.26 -8.14 -10.21
CA VAL A 197 -7.80 -8.43 -11.58
C VAL A 197 -6.91 -9.67 -11.62
N ASN A 198 -6.91 -10.50 -10.58
CA ASN A 198 -6.13 -11.74 -10.47
C ASN A 198 -6.46 -12.73 -11.60
N ASP A 199 -5.54 -13.63 -11.98
CA ASP A 199 -5.76 -14.66 -13.00
C ASP A 199 -6.67 -15.80 -12.52
N ASP A 200 -6.67 -16.14 -11.22
CA ASP A 200 -7.63 -17.05 -10.60
C ASP A 200 -9.01 -16.39 -10.48
N GLU A 201 -9.99 -16.93 -11.20
CA GLU A 201 -11.37 -16.44 -11.24
C GLU A 201 -12.05 -16.42 -9.87
N ARG A 202 -11.77 -17.38 -8.99
CA ARG A 202 -12.36 -17.45 -7.66
C ARG A 202 -11.85 -16.31 -6.78
N ILE A 203 -10.54 -16.07 -6.80
CA ILE A 203 -9.91 -14.97 -6.07
C ILE A 203 -10.42 -13.64 -6.62
N ARG A 204 -10.45 -13.51 -7.95
CA ARG A 204 -10.91 -12.33 -8.67
C ARG A 204 -12.35 -11.96 -8.33
N GLY A 205 -13.29 -12.91 -8.44
CA GLY A 205 -14.70 -12.69 -8.13
C GLY A 205 -14.94 -12.36 -6.66
N TRP A 206 -14.22 -13.02 -5.75
CA TRP A 206 -14.29 -12.72 -4.32
C TRP A 206 -13.77 -11.31 -4.01
N ALA A 207 -12.59 -10.94 -4.52
CA ALA A 207 -12.01 -9.62 -4.28
C ALA A 207 -12.91 -8.49 -4.81
N LYS A 208 -13.51 -8.65 -6.00
CA LYS A 208 -14.51 -7.71 -6.53
C LYS A 208 -15.71 -7.53 -5.58
N SER A 209 -16.21 -8.62 -5.01
CA SER A 209 -17.30 -8.56 -4.04
C SER A 209 -16.89 -7.77 -2.79
N GLN A 210 -15.66 -7.99 -2.30
CA GLN A 210 -15.13 -7.24 -1.15
C GLN A 210 -14.99 -5.73 -1.42
N LEU A 211 -14.63 -5.33 -2.65
CA LEU A 211 -14.53 -3.92 -3.02
C LEU A 211 -15.86 -3.17 -2.85
N THR A 212 -17.00 -3.85 -3.06
CA THR A 212 -18.33 -3.24 -2.90
C THR A 212 -18.68 -2.89 -1.45
N LEU A 213 -17.98 -3.49 -0.48
CA LEU A 213 -18.18 -3.28 0.95
C LEU A 213 -17.32 -2.15 1.52
N CYS A 214 -16.33 -1.70 0.75
CA CYS A 214 -15.35 -0.71 1.17
C CYS A 214 -15.86 0.73 0.95
N LYS A 215 -15.34 1.67 1.71
CA LYS A 215 -15.51 3.12 1.51
C LYS A 215 -14.64 3.58 0.34
N THR A 216 -15.27 4.21 -0.65
CA THR A 216 -14.60 4.71 -1.87
C THR A 216 -14.55 6.23 -1.97
N SER A 217 -15.21 6.94 -1.05
CA SER A 217 -15.11 8.39 -0.92
C SER A 217 -13.80 8.75 -0.20
N VAL A 218 -12.81 9.19 -0.97
CA VAL A 218 -11.50 9.64 -0.48
C VAL A 218 -11.17 11.02 -1.05
N LEU A 219 -10.27 11.76 -0.40
CA LEU A 219 -9.79 13.04 -0.94
C LEU A 219 -8.91 12.79 -2.18
N LEU A 220 -8.88 13.77 -3.09
CA LEU A 220 -8.04 13.70 -4.29
C LEU A 220 -6.56 13.51 -3.95
N SER A 221 -6.07 14.18 -2.90
CA SER A 221 -4.69 14.04 -2.43
C SER A 221 -4.38 12.62 -1.96
N ASP A 222 -5.31 12.00 -1.23
CA ASP A 222 -5.14 10.64 -0.72
C ASP A 222 -5.19 9.63 -1.87
N PHE A 223 -6.04 9.89 -2.86
CA PHE A 223 -6.10 9.09 -4.07
C PHE A 223 -4.78 9.13 -4.84
N GLN A 224 -4.26 10.33 -5.07
CA GLN A 224 -2.98 10.54 -5.75
C GLN A 224 -1.83 9.85 -5.02
N LEU A 225 -1.82 9.91 -3.69
CA LEU A 225 -0.76 9.36 -2.87
C LEU A 225 -0.82 7.82 -2.79
N TYR A 226 -2.02 7.24 -2.66
CA TYR A 226 -2.19 5.82 -2.35
C TYR A 226 -2.58 4.96 -3.56
N TYR A 227 -3.53 5.40 -4.40
CA TYR A 227 -4.11 4.56 -5.46
C TYR A 227 -3.47 4.74 -6.83
N SER A 228 -2.97 5.95 -7.15
CA SER A 228 -2.60 6.27 -8.53
C SER A 228 -1.51 5.37 -9.10
N SER A 229 -0.45 5.05 -8.36
CA SER A 229 0.62 4.17 -8.87
C SER A 229 0.08 2.78 -9.24
N THR A 230 -0.76 2.20 -8.38
CA THR A 230 -1.36 0.89 -8.65
C THR A 230 -2.20 0.90 -9.92
N PHE A 231 -3.06 1.91 -10.10
CA PHE A 231 -3.85 2.03 -11.32
C PHE A 231 -2.98 2.30 -12.56
N GLU A 232 -1.97 3.16 -12.44
CA GLU A 232 -1.03 3.44 -13.54
C GLU A 232 -0.28 2.18 -13.98
N THR A 233 0.17 1.34 -13.03
CA THR A 233 0.80 0.03 -13.34
C THR A 233 -0.18 -0.91 -14.04
N LEU A 234 -1.40 -1.06 -13.54
CA LEU A 234 -2.42 -1.93 -14.15
C LEU A 234 -2.77 -1.48 -15.58
N LEU A 235 -2.91 -0.17 -15.80
CA LEU A 235 -3.20 0.40 -17.12
C LEU A 235 -1.99 0.29 -18.07
N GLY A 236 -0.78 0.49 -17.57
CA GLY A 236 0.45 0.29 -18.34
C GLY A 236 0.59 -1.14 -18.85
N HIS A 237 0.19 -2.13 -18.04
CA HIS A 237 0.18 -3.54 -18.44
C HIS A 237 -0.83 -3.82 -19.55
N LEU A 238 -2.06 -3.30 -19.46
CA LEU A 238 -3.09 -3.47 -20.49
C LEU A 238 -2.65 -2.96 -21.87
N GLU A 239 -1.91 -1.85 -21.92
CA GLU A 239 -1.46 -1.27 -23.18
C GLU A 239 -0.24 -1.99 -23.79
N ASN A 240 0.21 -3.12 -23.22
CA ASN A 240 1.47 -3.81 -23.58
C ASN A 240 2.71 -2.89 -23.55
N ARG A 241 2.65 -1.77 -22.80
CA ARG A 241 3.76 -0.81 -22.73
C ARG A 241 4.90 -1.28 -21.83
N GLU A 242 4.62 -2.19 -20.91
CA GLU A 242 5.64 -2.90 -20.15
C GLU A 242 5.90 -4.26 -20.81
N SER A 243 6.81 -4.29 -21.78
CA SER A 243 7.52 -5.52 -22.17
C SER A 243 8.48 -6.03 -21.08
N GLY A 244 8.57 -5.29 -19.97
CA GLY A 244 9.29 -5.66 -18.75
C GLY A 244 8.49 -6.64 -17.88
N LYS A 245 9.21 -7.29 -16.96
CA LYS A 245 8.61 -8.14 -15.93
C LYS A 245 7.81 -7.25 -14.99
N LEU A 246 6.50 -7.52 -14.83
CA LEU A 246 5.66 -6.85 -13.84
C LEU A 246 6.32 -6.87 -12.45
N PRO A 247 6.10 -5.83 -11.62
CA PRO A 247 6.53 -5.88 -10.23
C PRO A 247 5.93 -7.12 -9.55
N PRO A 248 6.63 -7.72 -8.57
CA PRO A 248 6.20 -8.96 -7.94
C PRO A 248 4.71 -8.93 -7.55
N ALA A 249 4.27 -7.86 -6.88
CA ALA A 249 2.88 -7.63 -6.46
C ALA A 249 1.81 -7.86 -7.55
N PHE A 250 2.15 -7.69 -8.83
CA PHE A 250 1.23 -7.82 -9.96
C PHE A 250 1.46 -9.10 -10.76
N ALA A 251 2.31 -10.02 -10.31
CA ALA A 251 2.70 -11.20 -11.08
C ALA A 251 1.54 -12.16 -11.40
N THR A 252 0.46 -12.11 -10.61
CA THR A 252 -0.71 -13.00 -10.70
C THR A 252 -1.92 -12.32 -11.36
N ILE A 253 -1.74 -11.22 -12.10
CA ILE A 253 -2.89 -10.55 -12.76
C ILE A 253 -3.23 -11.23 -14.09
N THR A 254 -4.52 -11.17 -14.44
CA THR A 254 -5.06 -11.60 -15.74
C THR A 254 -4.35 -10.84 -16.87
N ARG A 255 -4.12 -11.50 -18.01
CA ARG A 255 -3.50 -10.89 -19.19
C ARG A 255 -4.49 -10.76 -20.33
N GLY A 256 -4.31 -9.72 -21.16
CA GLY A 256 -5.10 -9.52 -22.37
C GLY A 256 -6.46 -8.86 -22.14
N ILE A 257 -7.39 -9.06 -23.08
CA ILE A 257 -8.66 -8.32 -23.17
C ILE A 257 -9.58 -8.54 -21.96
N SER A 258 -9.51 -9.72 -21.31
CA SER A 258 -10.28 -10.01 -20.10
C SER A 258 -9.97 -9.07 -18.94
N MET A 259 -8.70 -8.63 -18.82
CA MET A 259 -8.29 -7.68 -17.78
C MET A 259 -8.96 -6.30 -17.96
N CYS A 260 -9.37 -5.91 -19.17
CA CYS A 260 -10.05 -4.63 -19.39
C CYS A 260 -11.35 -4.52 -18.58
N GLY A 261 -12.18 -5.57 -18.57
CA GLY A 261 -13.43 -5.58 -17.81
C GLY A 261 -13.20 -5.65 -16.31
N ASP A 262 -12.21 -6.41 -15.88
CA ASP A 262 -11.84 -6.51 -14.47
C ASP A 262 -11.33 -5.18 -13.92
N LEU A 263 -10.45 -4.51 -14.67
CA LEU A 263 -9.93 -3.19 -14.31
C LEU A 263 -11.02 -2.12 -14.35
N ALA A 264 -11.92 -2.16 -15.36
CA ALA A 264 -13.06 -1.26 -15.42
C ALA A 264 -13.92 -1.36 -14.15
N HIS A 265 -14.18 -2.59 -13.68
CA HIS A 265 -14.92 -2.83 -12.45
C HIS A 265 -14.18 -2.25 -11.23
N ALA A 266 -12.88 -2.52 -11.08
CA ALA A 266 -12.07 -1.98 -10.00
C ALA A 266 -12.00 -0.45 -9.98
N MET A 267 -11.97 0.19 -11.16
CA MET A 267 -11.98 1.65 -11.28
C MET A 267 -13.35 2.25 -10.92
N ARG A 268 -14.45 1.62 -11.36
CA ARG A 268 -15.84 2.11 -11.17
C ARG A 268 -16.26 2.27 -9.71
N ILE A 269 -15.56 1.65 -8.76
CA ILE A 269 -15.84 1.85 -7.34
C ILE A 269 -15.49 3.28 -6.89
N PHE A 270 -14.55 3.94 -7.58
CA PHE A 270 -14.13 5.31 -7.29
C PHE A 270 -14.93 6.34 -8.11
N PRO A 271 -15.21 7.52 -7.53
CA PRO A 271 -15.73 8.66 -8.27
C PRO A 271 -14.90 9.02 -9.51
N ASN A 272 -15.58 9.37 -10.62
CA ASN A 272 -14.93 9.69 -11.89
C ASN A 272 -13.97 10.88 -11.79
N ASP A 273 -14.26 11.87 -10.95
CA ASP A 273 -13.39 13.03 -10.73
C ASP A 273 -12.04 12.64 -10.10
N LEU A 274 -12.01 11.63 -9.22
CA LEU A 274 -10.77 11.09 -8.68
C LEU A 274 -9.96 10.36 -9.76
N LEU A 275 -10.61 9.56 -10.59
CA LEU A 275 -9.91 8.85 -11.68
C LEU A 275 -9.35 9.83 -12.72
N ILE A 276 -10.09 10.89 -13.05
CA ILE A 276 -9.67 11.87 -14.05
C ILE A 276 -8.54 12.76 -13.56
N ASN A 277 -8.63 13.24 -12.30
CA ASN A 277 -7.69 14.23 -11.76
C ASN A 277 -6.56 13.60 -10.94
N GLY A 278 -6.75 12.36 -10.49
CA GLY A 278 -5.81 11.66 -9.60
C GLY A 278 -4.71 10.91 -10.35
N LEU A 279 -4.96 10.50 -11.58
CA LEU A 279 -3.98 9.79 -12.40
C LEU A 279 -3.07 10.79 -13.11
N SER A 280 -1.76 10.62 -12.96
CA SER A 280 -0.74 11.58 -13.39
C SER A 280 -0.31 11.39 -14.84
N SER A 281 -0.42 10.17 -15.37
CA SER A 281 0.01 9.85 -16.73
C SER A 281 -1.05 10.21 -17.79
N LYS A 282 -0.68 11.07 -18.76
CA LYS A 282 -1.53 11.41 -19.92
C LYS A 282 -1.94 10.19 -20.76
N VAL A 283 -1.12 9.14 -20.73
CA VAL A 283 -1.35 7.85 -21.40
C VAL A 283 -2.47 7.09 -20.69
N VAL A 284 -2.47 7.14 -19.37
CA VAL A 284 -3.47 6.52 -18.49
C VAL A 284 -4.84 7.15 -18.64
N VAL A 285 -4.91 8.47 -18.87
CA VAL A 285 -6.17 9.15 -19.24
C VAL A 285 -6.69 8.65 -20.61
N GLY A 286 -5.79 8.25 -21.51
CA GLY A 286 -6.12 7.61 -22.78
C GLY A 286 -6.71 6.20 -22.60
N ALA A 287 -6.00 5.32 -21.89
CA ALA A 287 -6.49 3.98 -21.53
C ALA A 287 -7.82 4.05 -20.78
N PHE A 288 -7.95 4.96 -19.81
CA PHE A 288 -9.19 5.19 -19.08
C PHE A 288 -10.34 5.57 -20.02
N LYS A 289 -10.13 6.51 -20.95
CA LYS A 289 -11.15 6.87 -21.96
C LYS A 289 -11.53 5.68 -22.85
N VAL A 290 -10.56 4.82 -23.20
CA VAL A 290 -10.82 3.58 -23.95
C VAL A 290 -11.63 2.60 -23.11
N ILE A 291 -11.31 2.42 -21.83
CA ILE A 291 -12.02 1.54 -20.91
C ILE A 291 -13.44 2.05 -20.65
N VAL A 292 -13.63 3.35 -20.41
CA VAL A 292 -14.97 3.95 -20.25
C VAL A 292 -15.79 3.79 -21.52
N LYS A 293 -15.20 4.02 -22.70
CA LYS A 293 -15.88 3.80 -23.99
C LYS A 293 -16.23 2.33 -24.21
N TRP A 294 -15.32 1.41 -23.88
CA TRP A 294 -15.53 -0.02 -24.01
C TRP A 294 -16.60 -0.53 -23.04
N ALA A 295 -16.60 -0.06 -21.80
CA ALA A 295 -17.57 -0.43 -20.79
C ALA A 295 -18.97 0.13 -21.08
N GLY A 296 -19.08 1.34 -21.66
CA GLY A 296 -20.33 1.88 -22.19
C GLY A 296 -20.88 1.08 -23.38
N ASN A 297 -19.99 0.59 -24.26
CA ASN A 297 -20.38 -0.30 -25.36
C ASN A 297 -20.79 -1.71 -24.87
N ILE A 298 -20.30 -2.16 -23.71
CA ILE A 298 -20.71 -3.46 -23.14
C ILE A 298 -22.08 -3.38 -22.50
N GLU A 299 -22.43 -2.29 -21.83
CA GLU A 299 -23.82 -2.09 -21.38
C GLU A 299 -24.79 -2.13 -22.58
N GLU A 300 -24.40 -1.60 -23.74
CA GLU A 300 -25.16 -1.78 -25.00
C GLU A 300 -25.19 -3.24 -25.49
N CYS A 301 -24.11 -4.02 -25.32
CA CYS A 301 -24.06 -5.43 -25.69
C CYS A 301 -24.80 -6.37 -24.72
N GLU A 302 -24.83 -6.09 -23.42
CA GLU A 302 -25.62 -6.85 -22.43
C GLU A 302 -27.13 -6.69 -22.69
N TYR A 303 -27.56 -5.59 -23.31
CA TYR A 303 -28.92 -5.42 -23.84
C TYR A 303 -29.21 -6.20 -25.13
N ILE A 304 -28.20 -6.71 -25.83
CA ILE A 304 -28.35 -7.50 -27.07
C ILE A 304 -28.37 -9.01 -26.78
N PHE A 305 -27.86 -9.47 -25.62
CA PHE A 305 -27.87 -10.88 -25.22
C PHE A 305 -28.96 -11.27 -24.20
N LEU A 306 -29.96 -10.40 -23.99
CA LEU A 306 -31.16 -10.67 -23.19
C LEU A 306 -32.47 -10.56 -24.01
N VAL A 307 -32.44 -10.91 -25.30
CA VAL A 307 -33.64 -11.16 -26.11
C VAL A 307 -33.58 -12.54 -26.76
#